data_AF-A0A7C5FYF0-F1
#
_entry.id   AF-A0A7C5FYF0-F1
#
_cell.length_a   1.000
_cell.length_b   1.000
_cell.length_c   1.000
_cell.angle_alpha   90.00
_cell.angle_beta   90.00
_cell.angle_gamma   90.00
#
_symmetry.space_group_name_H-M   'P 1'
#
loop_
_entity.id
_entity.type
_entity.pdbx_description
1 polymer ?
#
loop_
_entity_poly.entity_id
_entity_poly.type
_entity_poly.pdbx_seq_one_letter_code
_entity_poly.pdbx_strand_id
1 'polypeptide(L)'
;MNQNSRGGKTQVERHPGGSSFGLARGAATGIVAGLVVERAAHAAGSDQIRIALIGCGGRGTGAAVNALRNAATKNVKLVALADAFAEPLENSLRAITAQCPDQVDVPPERRFVGLDAYKKAIHCDVDLVLLCSPPGFRPAQFEEAVRAGRHVFMEKPVAVDAPGIRRILAANEIAKQKKLAVAVGHHLRHEVKHREVIRRIHEGVIGSVRFVRIYFNSGGVWFRPRKPGQTEMQFQVSNWYYFTWLSGDHIVEQHVHDIDVANWILRAHPIRAW
;
A
#
# COMPACT_ATOMS: atom_id res chain seq x y z
N MET A 1 55.77 -55.35 23.99
CA MET A 1 56.22 -53.98 24.33
C MET A 1 54.99 -53.26 24.87
N ASN A 2 54.65 -53.33 26.18
CA ASN A 2 55.14 -52.48 27.30
C ASN A 2 55.22 -50.99 26.90
N GLN A 3 54.61 -49.99 27.56
CA GLN A 3 53.93 -49.83 28.87
C GLN A 3 53.03 -48.56 28.81
N ASN A 4 51.81 -48.55 29.36
CA ASN A 4 51.37 -47.96 30.67
C ASN A 4 51.66 -46.44 30.85
N SER A 5 50.84 -45.58 31.48
CA SER A 5 49.52 -45.65 32.13
C SER A 5 49.22 -44.33 32.90
N ARG A 6 47.94 -44.12 33.28
CA ARG A 6 47.41 -43.34 34.44
C ARG A 6 47.53 -41.79 34.36
N GLY A 7 46.56 -40.98 34.77
CA GLY A 7 45.44 -41.12 35.71
C GLY A 7 45.68 -40.22 36.93
N GLY A 8 44.74 -39.35 37.29
CA GLY A 8 44.79 -38.64 38.59
C GLY A 8 43.95 -37.37 38.70
N LYS A 9 42.79 -37.47 39.37
CA LYS A 9 42.11 -36.38 40.08
C LYS A 9 42.78 -36.23 41.46
N THR A 10 42.90 -35.01 41.99
CA THR A 10 43.00 -34.79 43.44
C THR A 10 42.41 -33.44 43.84
N GLN A 11 41.39 -33.48 44.71
CA GLN A 11 40.95 -32.39 45.59
C GLN A 11 41.83 -32.38 46.85
N VAL A 12 42.08 -31.20 47.43
CA VAL A 12 42.36 -30.92 48.88
C VAL A 12 42.17 -29.40 49.09
N GLU A 13 41.77 -28.80 50.21
CA GLU A 13 40.78 -29.03 51.27
C GLU A 13 40.72 -27.71 52.11
N ARG A 14 39.50 -27.31 52.50
CA ARG A 14 38.96 -26.39 53.54
C ARG A 14 39.83 -25.50 54.50
N HIS A 15 39.37 -24.23 54.59
CA HIS A 15 39.04 -23.35 55.77
C HIS A 15 40.11 -22.90 56.80
N PRO A 16 39.88 -21.86 57.66
CA PRO A 16 38.66 -21.07 57.96
C PRO A 16 38.85 -19.52 58.04
N GLY A 17 37.76 -18.77 58.23
CA GLY A 17 37.83 -17.36 58.67
C GLY A 17 36.54 -16.58 58.40
N GLY A 18 35.61 -16.59 59.35
CA GLY A 18 34.42 -15.73 59.29
C GLY A 18 34.61 -14.41 60.04
N SER A 19 33.91 -13.36 59.59
CA SER A 19 33.15 -12.44 60.44
C SER A 19 32.28 -11.49 59.61
N SER A 20 30.98 -11.56 59.87
CA SER A 20 29.90 -10.55 59.77
C SER A 20 30.20 -9.14 59.25
N PHE A 21 29.32 -8.60 58.39
CA PHE A 21 28.65 -7.28 58.45
C PHE A 21 27.72 -7.22 57.21
N GLY A 22 26.40 -7.30 57.32
CA GLY A 22 25.52 -6.18 57.65
C GLY A 22 24.48 -6.04 56.51
N LEU A 23 23.22 -6.36 56.81
CA LEU A 23 22.08 -6.15 55.90
C LEU A 23 21.83 -4.64 55.74
N ALA A 24 21.80 -4.14 54.50
CA ALA A 24 21.22 -2.82 54.21
C ALA A 24 20.16 -2.98 53.11
N ARG A 25 18.90 -2.99 53.54
CA ARG A 25 17.73 -2.75 52.69
C ARG A 25 17.80 -1.31 52.18
N GLY A 26 18.00 -1.13 50.89
CA GLY A 26 17.76 0.14 50.19
C GLY A 26 16.57 -0.02 49.24
N ALA A 27 15.41 0.52 49.61
CA ALA A 27 14.28 0.65 48.72
C ALA A 27 14.56 1.79 47.73
N ALA A 28 14.80 1.48 46.46
CA ALA A 28 14.77 2.46 45.39
C ALA A 28 13.35 2.51 44.82
N THR A 29 12.50 3.36 45.42
CA THR A 29 11.28 3.85 44.79
C THR A 29 11.67 4.80 43.65
N GLY A 30 12.02 4.23 42.50
CA GLY A 30 12.28 4.94 41.26
C GLY A 30 11.01 5.04 40.42
N ILE A 31 10.61 6.28 40.14
CA ILE A 31 9.49 6.74 39.31
C ILE A 31 9.17 5.81 38.11
N VAL A 32 8.09 5.03 38.20
CA VAL A 32 7.51 4.27 37.06
C VAL A 32 6.42 5.08 36.32
N ALA A 33 6.15 6.31 36.76
CA ALA A 33 5.05 7.12 36.23
C ALA A 33 5.23 7.58 34.77
N GLY A 34 6.46 7.63 34.23
CA GLY A 34 6.73 8.13 32.88
C GLY A 34 6.52 7.10 31.75
N LEU A 35 6.76 5.81 32.01
CA LEU A 35 6.70 4.77 30.98
C LEU A 35 5.28 4.33 30.62
N VAL A 36 4.32 4.55 31.52
CA VAL A 36 2.91 4.20 31.28
C VAL A 36 2.22 5.25 30.42
N VAL A 37 2.65 6.52 30.51
CA VAL A 37 2.06 7.63 29.74
C VAL A 37 2.40 7.51 28.24
N GLU A 38 3.61 7.07 27.88
CA GLU A 38 3.97 6.86 26.46
C GLU A 38 3.19 5.71 25.81
N ARG A 39 2.88 4.63 26.56
CA ARG A 39 2.03 3.54 26.05
C ARG A 39 0.55 3.90 26.01
N ALA A 40 0.07 4.71 26.96
CA ALA A 40 -1.31 5.20 26.97
C ALA A 40 -1.56 6.29 25.90
N ALA A 41 -0.54 7.09 25.56
CA ALA A 41 -0.65 8.13 24.53
C ALA A 41 -0.65 7.58 23.09
N HIS A 42 -0.16 6.36 22.86
CA HIS A 42 -0.27 5.65 21.58
C HIS A 42 -1.54 4.80 21.42
N ALA A 43 -2.41 4.76 22.45
CA ALA A 43 -3.68 4.02 22.44
C ALA A 43 -4.92 4.95 22.39
N ALA A 44 -4.72 6.24 22.08
CA ALA A 44 -5.78 7.25 22.03
C ALA A 44 -6.29 7.56 20.60
N GLY A 45 -5.91 6.77 19.60
CA GLY A 45 -6.62 6.72 18.33
C GLY A 45 -7.73 5.69 18.44
N SER A 46 -8.93 5.98 17.95
CA SER A 46 -9.90 4.91 17.74
C SER A 46 -9.24 3.81 16.91
N ASP A 47 -9.54 2.55 17.21
CA ASP A 47 -9.03 1.38 16.45
C ASP A 47 -9.56 1.35 14.99
N GLN A 48 -10.08 2.49 14.51
CA GLN A 48 -10.78 2.70 13.26
C GLN A 48 -9.88 3.41 12.26
N ILE A 49 -9.70 2.80 11.09
CA ILE A 49 -8.97 3.40 9.97
C ILE A 49 -9.98 4.07 9.05
N ARG A 50 -9.81 5.36 8.80
CA ARG A 50 -10.68 6.15 7.94
C ARG A 50 -10.04 6.33 6.57
N ILE A 51 -10.80 5.98 5.54
CA ILE A 51 -10.33 5.99 4.16
C ILE A 51 -11.05 7.04 3.33
N ALA A 52 -10.30 7.69 2.45
CA ALA A 52 -10.85 8.47 1.34
C ALA A 52 -10.61 7.76 0.01
N LEU A 53 -11.60 7.72 -0.87
CA LEU A 53 -11.44 7.23 -2.25
C LEU A 53 -11.37 8.40 -3.22
N ILE A 54 -10.30 8.42 -4.03
CA ILE A 54 -10.08 9.37 -5.13
C ILE A 54 -10.15 8.61 -6.45
N GLY A 55 -11.11 8.95 -7.30
CA GLY A 55 -11.40 8.23 -8.54
C GLY A 55 -12.45 7.14 -8.31
N CYS A 56 -13.71 7.50 -8.53
CA CYS A 56 -14.92 6.72 -8.26
C CYS A 56 -15.35 5.86 -9.47
N GLY A 57 -14.41 5.48 -10.33
CA GLY A 57 -14.64 4.54 -11.42
C GLY A 57 -14.82 3.09 -10.93
N GLY A 58 -15.01 2.15 -11.87
CA GLY A 58 -15.20 0.73 -11.52
C GLY A 58 -14.06 0.14 -10.69
N ARG A 59 -12.79 0.44 -11.06
CA ARG A 59 -11.63 -0.05 -10.30
C ARG A 59 -11.55 0.55 -8.90
N GLY A 60 -11.77 1.87 -8.76
CA GLY A 60 -11.78 2.55 -7.46
C GLY A 60 -12.88 2.07 -6.53
N THR A 61 -14.10 1.89 -7.07
CA THR A 61 -15.22 1.27 -6.35
C THR A 61 -14.83 -0.11 -5.83
N GLY A 62 -14.24 -0.96 -6.69
CA GLY A 62 -13.78 -2.29 -6.28
C GLY A 62 -12.64 -2.26 -5.26
N ALA A 63 -11.71 -1.30 -5.35
CA ALA A 63 -10.63 -1.13 -4.37
C ALA A 63 -11.18 -0.74 -3.00
N ALA A 64 -12.14 0.19 -2.94
CA ALA A 64 -12.82 0.56 -1.70
C ALA A 64 -13.58 -0.64 -1.11
N VAL A 65 -14.37 -1.37 -1.91
CA VAL A 65 -15.05 -2.59 -1.44
C VAL A 65 -14.05 -3.61 -0.89
N ASN A 66 -12.93 -3.85 -1.59
CA ASN A 66 -11.90 -4.78 -1.13
C ASN A 66 -11.26 -4.34 0.20
N ALA A 67 -11.06 -3.03 0.39
CA ALA A 67 -10.52 -2.47 1.62
C ALA A 67 -11.51 -2.54 2.79
N LEU A 68 -12.82 -2.50 2.54
CA LEU A 68 -13.85 -2.54 3.57
C LEU A 68 -14.26 -3.96 3.93
N ARG A 69 -14.53 -4.81 2.94
CA ARG A 69 -15.18 -6.12 3.07
C ARG A 69 -14.25 -7.24 3.58
N ASN A 70 -13.00 -6.96 3.96
CA ASN A 70 -12.11 -7.97 4.49
C ASN A 70 -12.44 -8.29 5.96
N ALA A 71 -12.33 -9.56 6.37
CA ALA A 71 -12.57 -9.98 7.75
C ALA A 71 -11.65 -9.25 8.77
N ALA A 72 -10.45 -8.85 8.34
CA ALA A 72 -9.50 -8.09 9.13
C ALA A 72 -9.77 -6.57 9.16
N THR A 73 -10.75 -6.08 8.40
CA THR A 73 -10.99 -4.63 8.19
C THR A 73 -12.36 -4.17 8.69
N LYS A 74 -12.94 -4.84 9.69
CA LYS A 74 -14.23 -4.46 10.28
C LYS A 74 -14.23 -3.03 10.84
N ASN A 75 -13.08 -2.56 11.30
CA ASN A 75 -12.89 -1.20 11.82
C ASN A 75 -12.47 -0.21 10.73
N VAL A 76 -12.55 -0.53 9.43
CA VAL A 76 -12.25 0.43 8.36
C VAL A 76 -13.54 1.15 7.95
N LYS A 77 -13.50 2.48 7.85
CA LYS A 77 -14.62 3.33 7.41
C LYS A 77 -14.26 4.13 6.18
N LEU A 78 -15.11 4.13 5.16
CA LEU A 78 -15.05 5.09 4.06
C LEU A 78 -15.71 6.40 4.51
N VAL A 79 -14.94 7.50 4.55
CA VAL A 79 -15.42 8.78 5.10
C VAL A 79 -15.49 9.91 4.08
N ALA A 80 -14.77 9.80 2.96
CA ALA A 80 -14.76 10.83 1.92
C ALA A 80 -14.62 10.23 0.51
N LEU A 81 -15.22 10.90 -0.46
CA LEU A 81 -15.13 10.57 -1.89
C LEU A 81 -14.71 11.80 -2.68
N ALA A 82 -13.86 11.61 -3.69
CA ALA A 82 -13.56 12.62 -4.69
C ALA A 82 -13.52 12.03 -6.10
N ASP A 83 -14.17 12.72 -7.05
CA ASP A 83 -14.07 12.42 -8.48
C ASP A 83 -14.12 13.70 -9.30
N ALA A 84 -13.66 13.66 -10.55
CA ALA A 84 -13.82 14.77 -11.47
C ALA A 84 -15.30 15.03 -11.82
N PHE A 85 -16.15 14.00 -11.72
CA PHE A 85 -17.55 14.03 -12.13
C PHE A 85 -18.48 13.50 -11.03
N ALA A 86 -19.64 14.13 -10.87
CA ALA A 86 -20.63 13.75 -9.86
C ALA A 86 -21.23 12.35 -10.11
N GLU A 87 -21.52 12.00 -11.36
CA GLU A 87 -22.18 10.74 -11.72
C GLU A 87 -21.36 9.49 -11.28
N PRO A 88 -20.06 9.36 -11.62
CA PRO A 88 -19.20 8.30 -11.07
C PRO A 88 -19.16 8.26 -9.54
N LEU A 89 -19.08 9.43 -8.89
CA LEU A 89 -19.04 9.52 -7.42
C LEU A 89 -20.30 8.90 -6.79
N GLU A 90 -21.48 9.35 -7.22
CA GLU A 90 -22.75 8.88 -6.67
C GLU A 90 -23.02 7.40 -6.99
N ASN A 91 -22.61 6.94 -8.18
CA ASN A 91 -22.70 5.53 -8.56
C ASN A 91 -21.79 4.65 -7.69
N SER A 92 -20.56 5.10 -7.43
CA SER A 92 -19.60 4.40 -6.57
C SER A 92 -20.10 4.33 -5.14
N LEU A 93 -20.57 5.46 -4.58
CA LEU A 93 -21.13 5.51 -3.23
C LEU A 93 -22.26 4.51 -3.08
N ARG A 94 -23.24 4.51 -4.01
CA ARG A 94 -24.36 3.56 -3.99
C ARG A 94 -23.89 2.11 -4.02
N ALA A 95 -22.94 1.79 -4.89
CA ALA A 95 -22.42 0.43 -5.05
C ALA A 95 -21.61 -0.06 -3.82
N ILE A 96 -20.87 0.85 -3.17
CA ILE A 96 -20.13 0.54 -1.95
C ILE A 96 -21.09 0.37 -0.77
N THR A 97 -22.03 1.31 -0.58
CA THR A 97 -23.04 1.25 0.50
C THR A 97 -23.88 -0.02 0.41
N ALA A 98 -24.25 -0.46 -0.79
CA ALA A 98 -25.00 -1.70 -0.98
C ALA A 98 -24.24 -2.97 -0.50
N GLN A 99 -22.90 -2.92 -0.46
CA GLN A 99 -22.07 -4.07 -0.08
C GLN A 99 -21.47 -3.96 1.33
N CYS A 100 -21.28 -2.73 1.82
CA CYS A 100 -20.61 -2.46 3.10
C CYS A 100 -21.35 -1.35 3.88
N PRO A 101 -22.67 -1.45 4.12
CA PRO A 101 -23.48 -0.34 4.63
C PRO A 101 -22.98 0.19 5.98
N ASP A 102 -22.57 -0.72 6.88
CA ASP A 102 -22.07 -0.36 8.20
C ASP A 102 -20.70 0.28 8.19
N GLN A 103 -20.02 0.36 7.04
CA GLN A 103 -18.67 0.90 6.93
C GLN A 103 -18.59 2.21 6.13
N VAL A 104 -19.72 2.77 5.71
CA VAL A 104 -19.77 4.00 4.92
C VAL A 104 -20.30 5.16 5.77
N ASP A 105 -19.49 6.21 5.89
CA ASP A 105 -19.82 7.48 6.55
C ASP A 105 -19.44 8.66 5.64
N VAL A 106 -20.13 8.76 4.49
CA VAL A 106 -19.84 9.79 3.46
C VAL A 106 -21.03 10.74 3.33
N PRO A 107 -21.17 11.71 4.25
CA PRO A 107 -22.23 12.72 4.16
C PRO A 107 -21.96 13.67 2.97
N PRO A 108 -22.98 14.41 2.48
CA PRO A 108 -22.86 15.25 1.29
C PRO A 108 -21.65 16.21 1.28
N GLU A 109 -21.28 16.78 2.43
CA GLU A 109 -20.15 17.69 2.60
C GLU A 109 -18.77 17.03 2.43
N ARG A 110 -18.69 15.69 2.45
CA ARG A 110 -17.47 14.91 2.17
C ARG A 110 -17.51 14.21 0.80
N ARG A 111 -18.36 14.71 -0.10
CA ARG A 111 -18.45 14.30 -1.51
C ARG A 111 -17.96 15.45 -2.38
N PHE A 112 -16.75 15.32 -2.90
CA PHE A 112 -16.09 16.39 -3.63
C PHE A 112 -16.07 16.10 -5.12
N VAL A 113 -16.50 17.07 -5.93
CA VAL A 113 -16.53 16.97 -7.40
C VAL A 113 -15.64 18.05 -8.01
N GLY A 114 -14.80 17.66 -8.97
CA GLY A 114 -13.88 18.55 -9.69
C GLY A 114 -12.49 17.96 -9.84
N LEU A 115 -11.68 18.51 -10.74
CA LEU A 115 -10.31 18.01 -10.99
C LEU A 115 -9.38 18.20 -9.78
N ASP A 116 -9.67 19.17 -8.91
CA ASP A 116 -8.94 19.46 -7.68
C ASP A 116 -9.62 18.88 -6.42
N ALA A 117 -10.76 18.20 -6.57
CA ALA A 117 -11.54 17.62 -5.47
C ALA A 117 -10.75 16.66 -4.59
N TYR A 118 -9.75 15.98 -5.17
CA TYR A 118 -8.85 15.08 -4.43
C TYR A 118 -8.17 15.78 -3.25
N LYS A 119 -7.84 17.08 -3.38
CA LYS A 119 -7.22 17.85 -2.29
C LYS A 119 -8.15 17.91 -1.08
N LYS A 120 -9.44 18.21 -1.30
CA LYS A 120 -10.44 18.30 -0.24
C LYS A 120 -10.60 16.96 0.48
N ALA A 121 -10.68 15.86 -0.27
CA ALA A 121 -10.78 14.51 0.31
C ALA A 121 -9.53 14.09 1.11
N ILE A 122 -8.32 14.42 0.65
CA ILE A 122 -7.06 14.14 1.36
C ILE A 122 -6.95 14.90 2.69
N HIS A 123 -7.49 16.12 2.72
CA HIS A 123 -7.45 17.01 3.89
C HIS A 123 -8.65 16.83 4.83
N CYS A 124 -9.58 15.93 4.51
CA CYS A 124 -10.52 15.42 5.52
C CYS A 124 -9.76 14.67 6.63
N ASP A 125 -10.51 14.33 7.68
CA ASP A 125 -9.99 13.53 8.79
C ASP A 125 -9.91 12.04 8.38
N VAL A 126 -8.88 11.73 7.59
CA VAL A 126 -8.59 10.41 7.00
C VAL A 126 -7.19 9.94 7.35
N ASP A 127 -7.01 8.64 7.43
CA ASP A 127 -5.73 8.00 7.77
C ASP A 127 -5.07 7.42 6.51
N LEU A 128 -5.87 6.93 5.57
CA LEU A 128 -5.45 6.29 4.31
C LEU A 128 -6.23 6.85 3.12
N VAL A 129 -5.54 7.10 2.01
CA VAL A 129 -6.16 7.50 0.75
C VAL A 129 -5.98 6.42 -0.32
N LEU A 130 -7.06 6.12 -1.04
CA LEU A 130 -7.08 5.21 -2.18
C LEU A 130 -7.03 6.04 -3.47
N LEU A 131 -5.90 5.99 -4.18
CA LEU A 131 -5.66 6.74 -5.42
C LEU A 131 -5.97 5.88 -6.66
N CYS A 132 -7.21 5.97 -7.12
CA CYS A 132 -7.79 5.14 -8.18
C CYS A 132 -8.26 5.93 -9.41
N SER A 133 -7.87 7.20 -9.54
CA SER A 133 -8.10 8.00 -10.75
C SER A 133 -7.25 7.52 -11.94
N PRO A 134 -7.44 8.06 -13.16
CA PRO A 134 -6.53 7.80 -14.27
C PRO A 134 -5.05 8.06 -13.91
N PRO A 135 -4.10 7.27 -14.43
CA PRO A 135 -2.69 7.33 -14.00
C PRO A 135 -1.97 8.63 -14.28
N GLY A 136 -2.37 9.39 -15.30
CA GLY A 136 -1.80 10.71 -15.58
C GLY A 136 -1.95 11.71 -14.42
N PHE A 137 -2.96 11.55 -13.56
CA PHE A 137 -3.18 12.44 -12.40
C PHE A 137 -2.47 11.97 -11.13
N ARG A 138 -2.03 10.71 -11.08
CA ARG A 138 -1.55 10.06 -9.85
C ARG A 138 -0.30 10.71 -9.24
N PRO A 139 0.70 11.21 -10.00
CA PRO A 139 1.85 11.90 -9.41
C PRO A 139 1.46 13.08 -8.51
N ALA A 140 0.57 13.95 -8.98
CA ALA A 140 0.13 15.11 -8.22
C ALA A 140 -0.70 14.72 -6.99
N GLN A 141 -1.55 13.70 -7.11
CA GLN A 141 -2.36 13.21 -6.00
C GLN A 141 -1.50 12.54 -4.92
N PHE A 142 -0.49 11.77 -5.31
CA PHE A 142 0.43 11.13 -4.37
C PHE A 142 1.28 12.16 -3.62
N GLU A 143 1.82 13.15 -4.33
CA GLU A 143 2.53 14.28 -3.70
C GLU A 143 1.67 14.99 -2.66
N GLU A 144 0.40 15.26 -2.97
CA GLU A 144 -0.55 15.88 -2.03
C GLU A 144 -0.79 15.00 -0.80
N ALA A 145 -1.04 13.71 -1.01
CA ALA A 145 -1.27 12.75 0.08
C ALA A 145 -0.07 12.65 1.03
N VAL A 146 1.15 12.56 0.46
CA VAL A 146 2.40 12.55 1.24
C VAL A 146 2.61 13.87 1.97
N ARG A 147 2.32 15.01 1.32
CA ARG A 147 2.40 16.33 1.97
C ARG A 147 1.47 16.40 3.18
N ALA A 148 0.23 15.93 3.03
CA ALA A 148 -0.77 15.85 4.09
C ALA A 148 -0.49 14.76 5.14
N GLY A 149 0.54 13.92 4.96
CA GLY A 149 0.91 12.89 5.93
C GLY A 149 -0.04 11.68 5.95
N ARG A 150 -0.69 11.38 4.83
CA ARG A 150 -1.65 10.26 4.72
C ARG A 150 -0.96 8.99 4.25
N HIS A 151 -1.40 7.84 4.76
CA HIS A 151 -1.06 6.56 4.15
C HIS A 151 -1.68 6.47 2.77
N VAL A 152 -1.05 5.71 1.86
CA VAL A 152 -1.50 5.65 0.47
C VAL A 152 -1.57 4.21 -0.01
N PHE A 153 -2.72 3.85 -0.56
CA PHE A 153 -2.81 2.79 -1.55
C PHE A 153 -3.07 3.45 -2.90
N MET A 154 -2.34 3.06 -3.94
CA MET A 154 -2.58 3.56 -5.29
C MET A 154 -2.68 2.43 -6.29
N GLU A 155 -3.62 2.55 -7.22
CA GLU A 155 -3.66 1.65 -8.35
C GLU A 155 -2.42 1.82 -9.25
N LYS A 156 -2.07 0.74 -9.94
CA LYS A 156 -1.10 0.78 -11.03
C LYS A 156 -1.73 1.39 -12.29
N PRO A 157 -0.94 1.91 -13.23
CA PRO A 157 0.47 2.30 -13.08
C PRO A 157 0.60 3.58 -12.24
N VAL A 158 1.74 3.79 -11.59
CA VAL A 158 1.91 4.93 -10.66
C VAL A 158 2.07 6.29 -11.37
N ALA A 159 2.46 6.28 -12.64
CA ALA A 159 2.52 7.42 -13.55
C ALA A 159 2.48 6.91 -15.00
N VAL A 160 2.45 7.83 -15.98
CA VAL A 160 2.39 7.49 -17.42
C VAL A 160 3.65 7.86 -18.19
N ASP A 161 4.56 8.62 -17.58
CA ASP A 161 5.75 9.14 -18.23
C ASP A 161 6.95 9.24 -17.26
N ALA A 162 8.14 9.46 -17.82
CA ALA A 162 9.37 9.55 -17.02
C ALA A 162 9.38 10.74 -16.03
N PRO A 163 8.90 11.95 -16.38
CA PRO A 163 8.74 13.03 -15.41
C PRO A 163 7.83 12.66 -14.23
N GLY A 164 6.69 12.03 -14.51
CA GLY A 164 5.74 11.57 -13.49
C GLY A 164 6.34 10.51 -12.57
N ILE A 165 7.12 9.56 -13.10
CA ILE A 165 7.85 8.59 -12.27
C ILE A 165 8.88 9.27 -11.36
N ARG A 166 9.64 10.26 -11.87
CA ARG A 166 10.60 11.00 -11.02
C ARG A 166 9.90 11.73 -9.87
N ARG A 167 8.71 12.28 -10.12
CA ARG A 167 7.84 12.89 -9.09
C ARG A 167 7.39 11.86 -8.05
N ILE A 168 6.92 10.69 -8.49
CA ILE A 168 6.54 9.59 -7.58
C ILE A 168 7.72 9.17 -6.70
N LEU A 169 8.91 8.98 -7.28
CA LEU A 169 10.11 8.59 -6.53
C LEU A 169 10.51 9.64 -5.49
N ALA A 170 10.50 10.92 -5.85
CA ALA A 170 10.81 12.01 -4.93
C ALA A 170 9.79 12.09 -3.77
N ALA A 171 8.48 11.99 -4.07
CA ALA A 171 7.44 11.94 -3.06
C ALA A 171 7.57 10.72 -2.15
N ASN A 172 7.99 9.56 -2.69
CA ASN A 172 8.16 8.34 -1.91
C ASN A 172 9.32 8.45 -0.91
N GLU A 173 10.40 9.17 -1.22
CA GLU A 173 11.46 9.43 -0.24
C GLU A 173 10.95 10.26 0.95
N ILE A 174 10.09 11.25 0.69
CA ILE A 174 9.42 12.02 1.75
C ILE A 174 8.46 11.12 2.54
N ALA A 175 7.73 10.22 1.87
CA ALA A 175 6.83 9.27 2.53
C ALA A 175 7.58 8.36 3.51
N LYS A 176 8.76 7.86 3.12
CA LYS A 176 9.65 7.08 4.00
C LYS A 176 10.11 7.88 5.22
N GLN A 177 10.53 9.13 5.03
CA GLN A 177 10.94 10.01 6.13
C GLN A 177 9.80 10.24 7.13
N LYS A 178 8.57 10.39 6.61
CA LYS A 178 7.35 10.51 7.42
C LYS A 178 6.81 9.17 7.95
N LYS A 179 7.47 8.05 7.65
CA LYS A 179 7.05 6.68 8.02
C LYS A 179 5.63 6.33 7.53
N LEU A 180 5.24 6.85 6.37
CA LEU A 180 3.95 6.56 5.77
C LEU A 180 4.00 5.20 5.07
N ALA A 181 3.03 4.33 5.35
CA ALA A 181 2.75 3.16 4.54
C ALA A 181 2.28 3.58 3.12
N VAL A 182 2.95 3.03 2.11
CA VAL A 182 2.62 3.21 0.69
C VAL A 182 2.56 1.84 0.02
N ALA A 183 1.44 1.55 -0.65
CA ALA A 183 1.22 0.31 -1.38
C ALA A 183 0.72 0.59 -2.81
N VAL A 184 1.13 -0.26 -3.75
CA VAL A 184 0.73 -0.18 -5.17
C VAL A 184 -0.09 -1.43 -5.53
N GLY A 185 -1.15 -1.26 -6.31
CA GLY A 185 -2.11 -2.29 -6.73
C GLY A 185 -1.60 -3.40 -7.66
N HIS A 186 -0.40 -3.94 -7.43
CA HIS A 186 0.11 -5.14 -8.13
C HIS A 186 -0.52 -6.42 -7.56
N HIS A 187 -1.82 -6.62 -7.80
CA HIS A 187 -2.60 -7.70 -7.18
C HIS A 187 -2.02 -9.11 -7.41
N LEU A 188 -1.36 -9.38 -8.55
CA LEU A 188 -0.74 -10.68 -8.84
C LEU A 188 0.34 -11.08 -7.81
N ARG A 189 1.01 -10.11 -7.17
CA ARG A 189 1.97 -10.38 -6.08
C ARG A 189 1.31 -10.92 -4.81
N HIS A 190 0.01 -10.72 -4.67
CA HIS A 190 -0.77 -11.14 -3.51
C HIS A 190 -1.64 -12.38 -3.80
N GLU A 191 -1.77 -12.77 -5.07
CA GLU A 191 -2.56 -13.94 -5.45
C GLU A 191 -1.83 -15.24 -5.09
N VAL A 192 -2.51 -16.12 -4.35
CA VAL A 192 -1.94 -17.39 -3.84
C VAL A 192 -1.34 -18.23 -4.97
N LYS A 193 -2.03 -18.34 -6.11
CA LYS A 193 -1.56 -19.15 -7.24
C LYS A 193 -0.27 -18.61 -7.86
N HIS A 194 -0.15 -17.30 -8.03
CA HIS A 194 1.06 -16.67 -8.58
C HIS A 194 2.23 -16.80 -7.61
N ARG A 195 1.99 -16.56 -6.32
CA ARG A 195 3.00 -16.75 -5.27
C ARG A 195 3.53 -18.18 -5.24
N GLU A 196 2.65 -19.17 -5.34
CA GLU A 196 3.04 -20.58 -5.32
C GLU A 196 3.84 -20.99 -6.57
N VAL A 197 3.38 -20.59 -7.76
CA VAL A 197 4.10 -20.86 -9.01
C VAL A 197 5.50 -20.26 -8.98
N ILE A 198 5.61 -18.99 -8.57
CA ILE A 198 6.90 -18.28 -8.57
C ILE A 198 7.83 -18.81 -7.48
N ARG A 199 7.30 -19.20 -6.31
CA ARG A 199 8.07 -19.90 -5.27
C ARG A 199 8.71 -21.17 -5.83
N ARG A 200 7.94 -22.03 -6.52
CA ARG A 200 8.46 -23.28 -7.13
C ARG A 200 9.50 -23.02 -8.21
N ILE A 201 9.29 -22.01 -9.05
CA ILE A 201 10.30 -21.60 -10.06
C ILE A 201 11.60 -21.23 -9.36
N HIS A 202 11.52 -20.43 -8.29
CA HIS A 202 12.70 -20.01 -7.52
C HIS A 202 13.37 -21.13 -6.73
N GLU A 203 12.62 -22.19 -6.38
CA GLU A 203 13.15 -23.43 -5.79
C GLU A 203 13.81 -24.36 -6.82
N GLY A 204 13.83 -23.96 -8.10
CA GLY A 204 14.57 -24.66 -9.14
C GLY A 204 13.82 -25.84 -9.76
N VAL A 205 12.49 -25.94 -9.58
CA VAL A 205 11.67 -27.03 -10.16
C VAL A 205 11.80 -27.14 -11.68
N ILE A 206 12.15 -26.05 -12.37
CA ILE A 206 12.39 -26.00 -13.82
C ILE A 206 13.86 -25.74 -14.20
N GLY A 207 14.79 -25.80 -13.23
CA GLY A 207 16.18 -25.38 -13.41
C GLY A 207 16.33 -23.86 -13.58
N SER A 208 17.42 -23.42 -14.20
CA SER A 208 17.69 -21.99 -14.43
C SER A 208 16.80 -21.42 -15.52
N VAL A 209 16.06 -20.35 -15.21
CA VAL A 209 15.26 -19.60 -16.19
C VAL A 209 16.18 -18.96 -17.24
N ARG A 210 16.04 -19.37 -18.51
CA ARG A 210 16.83 -18.82 -19.63
C ARG A 210 16.07 -17.81 -20.47
N PHE A 211 14.74 -17.90 -20.48
CA PHE A 211 13.89 -17.11 -21.34
C PHE A 211 12.53 -16.92 -20.68
N VAL A 212 12.00 -15.70 -20.73
CA VAL A 212 10.65 -15.36 -20.28
C VAL A 212 9.95 -14.64 -21.41
N ARG A 213 8.69 -14.98 -21.60
CA ARG A 213 7.82 -14.41 -22.61
C ARG A 213 6.47 -14.18 -21.98
N ILE A 214 6.01 -12.95 -22.07
CA ILE A 214 4.76 -12.48 -21.48
C ILE A 214 3.90 -11.88 -22.57
N TYR A 215 2.60 -12.09 -22.45
CA TYR A 215 1.61 -11.60 -23.38
C TYR A 215 0.43 -11.09 -22.57
N PHE A 216 0.05 -9.85 -22.82
CA PHE A 216 -1.26 -9.37 -22.44
C PHE A 216 -2.12 -9.28 -23.70
N ASN A 217 -3.20 -10.04 -23.72
CA ASN A 217 -4.17 -9.99 -24.81
C ASN A 217 -5.56 -9.83 -24.19
N SER A 218 -6.25 -8.77 -24.56
CA SER A 218 -7.61 -8.49 -24.14
C SER A 218 -8.43 -8.00 -25.32
N GLY A 219 -9.75 -8.09 -25.19
CA GLY A 219 -10.65 -7.33 -26.06
C GLY A 219 -10.47 -5.83 -25.86
N GLY A 220 -11.21 -5.05 -26.66
CA GLY A 220 -11.36 -3.62 -26.44
C GLY A 220 -11.93 -3.33 -25.05
N VAL A 221 -11.47 -2.23 -24.47
CA VAL A 221 -12.01 -1.70 -23.22
C VAL A 221 -13.35 -1.00 -23.47
N TRP A 222 -14.02 -0.59 -22.40
CA TRP A 222 -15.23 0.21 -22.46
C TRP A 222 -14.98 1.51 -23.27
N PHE A 223 -15.99 1.97 -24.02
CA PHE A 223 -15.98 3.26 -24.71
C PHE A 223 -17.26 4.02 -24.37
N ARG A 224 -17.14 5.32 -24.08
CA ARG A 224 -18.28 6.19 -23.75
C ARG A 224 -18.47 7.20 -24.88
N PRO A 225 -19.57 7.11 -25.65
CA PRO A 225 -19.88 8.10 -26.68
C PRO A 225 -19.92 9.52 -26.12
N ARG A 226 -19.53 10.51 -26.93
CA ARG A 226 -19.56 11.90 -26.54
C ARG A 226 -20.99 12.34 -26.24
N LYS A 227 -21.22 12.94 -25.07
CA LYS A 227 -22.52 13.51 -24.69
C LYS A 227 -22.66 14.94 -25.26
N PRO A 228 -23.87 15.41 -25.62
CA PRO A 228 -24.07 16.81 -26.00
C PRO A 228 -23.56 17.78 -24.93
N GLY A 229 -22.87 18.84 -25.34
CA GLY A 229 -22.28 19.83 -24.42
C GLY A 229 -21.02 19.38 -23.68
N GLN A 230 -20.53 18.15 -23.90
CA GLN A 230 -19.31 17.67 -23.28
C GLN A 230 -18.07 18.34 -23.90
N THR A 231 -17.24 18.96 -23.07
CA THR A 231 -15.96 19.52 -23.52
C THR A 231 -14.96 18.42 -23.89
N GLU A 232 -13.94 18.78 -24.66
CA GLU A 232 -12.86 17.84 -25.00
C GLU A 232 -12.22 17.24 -23.75
N MET A 233 -11.86 18.06 -22.76
CA MET A 233 -11.28 17.58 -21.49
C MET A 233 -12.21 16.60 -20.77
N GLN A 234 -13.52 16.87 -20.71
CA GLN A 234 -14.47 15.96 -20.09
C GLN A 234 -14.55 14.62 -20.84
N PHE A 235 -14.54 14.67 -22.17
CA PHE A 235 -14.53 13.49 -23.02
C PHE A 235 -13.27 12.64 -22.80
N GLN A 236 -12.09 13.28 -22.78
CA GLN A 236 -10.83 12.58 -22.59
C GLN A 236 -10.73 11.96 -21.20
N VAL A 237 -11.11 12.67 -20.13
CA VAL A 237 -11.11 12.09 -18.78
C VAL A 237 -12.13 10.96 -18.63
N SER A 238 -13.29 11.06 -19.29
CA SER A 238 -14.31 10.00 -19.31
C SER A 238 -13.88 8.78 -20.12
N ASN A 239 -12.98 8.97 -21.09
CA ASN A 239 -12.38 7.95 -21.97
C ASN A 239 -10.87 7.83 -21.78
N TRP A 240 -10.39 8.05 -20.55
CA TRP A 240 -8.98 8.24 -20.22
C TRP A 240 -8.06 7.16 -20.76
N TYR A 241 -8.57 5.95 -20.89
CA TYR A 241 -7.88 4.79 -21.38
C TYR A 241 -7.28 4.97 -22.78
N TYR A 242 -7.94 5.76 -23.62
CA TYR A 242 -7.58 5.98 -25.03
C TYR A 242 -6.69 7.21 -25.24
N PHE A 243 -6.30 7.90 -24.18
CA PHE A 243 -5.48 9.11 -24.26
C PHE A 243 -4.16 8.89 -23.53
N THR A 244 -3.06 8.99 -24.28
CA THR A 244 -1.73 8.60 -23.76
C THR A 244 -1.25 9.45 -22.60
N TRP A 245 -1.64 10.72 -22.54
CA TRP A 245 -1.33 11.59 -21.40
C TRP A 245 -2.07 11.19 -20.11
N LEU A 246 -3.14 10.40 -20.21
CA LEU A 246 -3.88 9.88 -19.06
C LEU A 246 -3.57 8.43 -18.74
N SER A 247 -3.27 7.61 -19.75
CA SER A 247 -3.13 6.15 -19.64
C SER A 247 -1.68 5.66 -19.82
N GLY A 248 -0.84 6.43 -20.51
CA GLY A 248 0.41 5.97 -21.10
C GLY A 248 0.10 5.29 -22.43
N ASP A 249 0.21 3.98 -22.49
CA ASP A 249 -0.24 3.16 -23.60
C ASP A 249 -0.70 1.80 -23.06
N HIS A 250 -0.94 0.84 -23.95
CA HIS A 250 -1.29 -0.52 -23.54
C HIS A 250 -0.20 -1.20 -22.69
N ILE A 251 1.08 -0.87 -22.93
CA ILE A 251 2.20 -1.45 -22.21
C ILE A 251 2.23 -0.91 -20.76
N VAL A 252 2.08 0.40 -20.62
CA VAL A 252 2.09 1.10 -19.33
C VAL A 252 0.85 0.77 -18.50
N GLU A 253 -0.34 0.73 -19.11
CA GLU A 253 -1.58 0.54 -18.36
C GLU A 253 -1.88 -0.94 -18.12
N GLN A 254 -1.89 -1.79 -19.15
CA GLN A 254 -2.29 -3.20 -19.02
C GLN A 254 -1.11 -4.11 -18.76
N HIS A 255 -0.12 -4.08 -19.65
CA HIS A 255 0.97 -5.06 -19.68
C HIS A 255 1.94 -4.92 -18.50
N VAL A 256 1.84 -3.82 -17.74
CA VAL A 256 2.62 -3.58 -16.52
C VAL A 256 2.48 -4.69 -15.47
N HIS A 257 1.34 -5.40 -15.44
CA HIS A 257 1.17 -6.57 -14.58
C HIS A 257 2.10 -7.71 -14.96
N ASP A 258 2.13 -8.09 -16.23
CA ASP A 258 2.94 -9.20 -16.71
C ASP A 258 4.42 -8.84 -16.71
N ILE A 259 4.77 -7.57 -16.99
CA ILE A 259 6.15 -7.08 -16.87
C ILE A 259 6.61 -7.19 -15.41
N ASP A 260 5.77 -6.84 -14.44
CA ASP A 260 6.06 -7.03 -13.02
C ASP A 260 6.25 -8.51 -12.66
N VAL A 261 5.41 -9.40 -13.20
CA VAL A 261 5.56 -10.86 -13.02
C VAL A 261 6.84 -11.38 -13.65
N ALA A 262 7.22 -10.92 -14.85
CA ALA A 262 8.48 -11.30 -15.49
C ALA A 262 9.69 -10.89 -14.63
N ASN A 263 9.68 -9.66 -14.09
CA ASN A 263 10.71 -9.19 -13.17
C ASN A 263 10.74 -10.03 -11.88
N TRP A 264 9.58 -10.44 -11.38
CA TRP A 264 9.47 -11.28 -10.20
C TRP A 264 10.01 -12.71 -10.44
N ILE A 265 9.70 -13.31 -11.59
CA ILE A 265 10.26 -14.59 -12.03
C ILE A 265 11.79 -14.50 -12.09
N LEU A 266 12.32 -13.47 -12.75
CA LEU A 266 13.76 -13.29 -12.98
C LEU A 266 14.52 -12.76 -11.75
N ARG A 267 13.82 -12.26 -10.73
CA ARG A 267 14.41 -11.54 -9.58
C ARG A 267 15.32 -10.38 -9.99
N ALA A 268 15.00 -9.73 -11.11
CA ALA A 268 15.80 -8.67 -11.69
C ALA A 268 14.91 -7.74 -12.52
N HIS A 269 15.43 -6.54 -12.80
CA HIS A 269 14.86 -5.62 -13.78
C HIS A 269 15.67 -5.63 -15.08
N PRO A 270 15.07 -5.28 -16.23
CA PRO A 270 15.81 -5.16 -17.49
C PRO A 270 16.91 -4.11 -17.39
N ILE A 271 18.09 -4.43 -17.92
CA ILE A 271 19.23 -3.49 -18.02
C ILE A 271 19.21 -2.69 -19.33
N ARG A 272 18.49 -3.17 -20.34
CA ARG A 272 18.31 -2.53 -21.67
C ARG A 272 17.06 -3.07 -22.36
N ALA A 273 16.46 -2.27 -23.23
CA ALA A 273 15.34 -2.63 -24.11
C ALA A 273 15.65 -2.15 -25.54
N TRP A 274 15.03 -2.78 -26.54
CA TRP A 274 15.27 -2.55 -27.97
C TRP A 274 13.96 -2.46 -28.72
#